data_AF-A0A1S6FI68-F1
#
_entry.id   AF-A0A1S6FI68-F1
#
_cell.length_a   1.000
_cell.length_b   1.000
_cell.length_c   1.000
_cell.angle_alpha   90.00
_cell.angle_beta   90.00
_cell.angle_gamma   90.00
#
_symmetry.space_group_name_H-M   'P 1'
#
loop_
_entity.id
_entity.type
_entity.pdbx_description
1 polymer ?
#
loop_
_entity_poly.entity_id
_entity_poly.type
_entity_poly.pdbx_seq_one_letter_code
_entity_poly.pdbx_strand_id
1 'polypeptide(L)'
;MRAAEQRATLAAIGNDLVAVEGGPGSRRAALLLKQLNGCEDPAACFADLPSAPAWLRLPAAAQRKLALRVALLWMGDTLAGSIDGAWLGKLAEVAGEDLLDWAIATIPTMPKAPARWLDADELEIYGFSLLREQLPMPLRGYLPWRADHLALACPRDALDAFVDAAVEAARE
;
A
#
# COMPACT_ATOMS: atom_id res chain seq x y z
N MET A 1 -7.56 -26.20 16.25
CA MET A 1 -6.57 -25.21 16.71
C MET A 1 -6.78 -24.97 18.20
N ARG A 2 -5.75 -25.06 19.04
CA ARG A 2 -5.86 -24.88 20.50
C ARG A 2 -5.86 -23.39 20.86
N ALA A 3 -6.54 -23.01 21.94
CA ALA A 3 -6.63 -21.61 22.39
C ALA A 3 -5.27 -20.94 22.68
N ALA A 4 -4.22 -21.72 22.96
CA ALA A 4 -2.85 -21.20 23.12
C ALA A 4 -2.19 -20.84 21.78
N GLU A 5 -2.40 -21.67 20.74
CA GLU A 5 -1.89 -21.43 19.39
C GLU A 5 -2.53 -20.17 18.80
N GLN A 6 -3.85 -20.00 18.98
CA GLN A 6 -4.56 -18.81 18.52
C GLN A 6 -4.02 -17.52 19.15
N ARG A 7 -3.74 -17.55 20.46
CA ARG A 7 -3.15 -16.41 21.17
C ARG A 7 -1.73 -16.11 20.68
N ALA A 8 -0.92 -17.14 20.44
CA ALA A 8 0.43 -16.96 19.89
C ALA A 8 0.41 -16.37 18.48
N THR A 9 -0.50 -16.81 17.61
CA THR A 9 -0.66 -16.26 16.26
C THR A 9 -1.10 -14.80 16.29
N LEU A 10 -2.08 -14.44 17.12
CA LEU A 10 -2.53 -13.05 17.26
C LEU A 10 -1.42 -12.16 17.82
N ALA A 11 -0.64 -12.66 18.79
CA ALA A 11 0.50 -11.93 19.34
C ALA A 11 1.58 -11.70 18.28
N ALA A 12 1.86 -12.69 17.41
CA ALA A 12 2.80 -12.53 16.31
C ALA A 12 2.33 -11.47 15.29
N ILE A 13 1.06 -11.52 14.87
CA ILE A 13 0.48 -10.52 13.96
C ILE A 13 0.57 -9.12 14.58
N GLY A 14 0.16 -8.98 15.84
CA GLY A 14 0.24 -7.71 16.55
C GLY A 14 1.67 -7.19 16.69
N ASN A 15 2.64 -8.08 16.96
CA ASN A 15 4.03 -7.69 17.04
C ASN A 15 4.56 -7.19 15.70
N ASP A 16 4.24 -7.87 14.59
CA ASP A 16 4.67 -7.46 13.25
C ASP A 16 4.05 -6.12 12.84
N LEU A 17 2.77 -5.90 13.14
CA LEU A 17 2.07 -4.65 12.81
C LEU A 17 2.53 -3.46 13.66
N VAL A 18 2.99 -3.71 14.90
CA VAL A 18 3.47 -2.68 15.84
C VAL A 18 4.98 -2.51 15.79
N ALA A 19 5.70 -3.35 15.03
CA ALA A 19 7.13 -3.23 14.74
C ALA A 19 7.39 -2.05 13.77
N VAL A 20 7.02 -0.85 14.20
CA VAL A 20 7.41 0.40 13.57
C VAL A 20 8.87 0.66 13.94
N GLU A 21 9.68 1.10 12.97
CA GLU A 21 11.02 1.58 13.27
C GLU A 21 10.95 2.74 14.28
N GLY A 22 11.66 2.57 15.40
CA GLY A 22 11.74 3.56 16.47
C GLY A 22 11.14 3.09 17.79
N GLY A 23 11.82 3.46 18.88
CA GLY A 23 11.44 3.07 20.23
C GLY A 23 10.10 3.66 20.71
N PRO A 24 9.78 3.54 22.01
CA PRO A 24 8.53 4.05 22.59
C PRO A 24 8.23 5.53 22.26
N GLY A 25 9.26 6.36 22.10
CA GLY A 25 9.13 7.78 21.71
C GLY A 25 8.61 7.98 20.30
N SER A 26 9.09 7.21 19.31
CA SER A 26 8.63 7.28 17.93
C SER A 26 7.17 6.85 17.79
N ARG A 27 6.75 5.81 18.53
CA ARG A 27 5.35 5.39 18.59
C ARG A 27 4.43 6.48 19.15
N ARG A 28 4.89 7.17 20.19
CA ARG A 28 4.12 8.27 20.81
C ARG A 28 4.02 9.49 19.89
N ALA A 29 5.09 9.81 19.16
CA ALA A 29 5.09 10.85 18.13
C ALA A 29 4.14 10.51 16.97
N ALA A 30 4.14 9.26 16.50
CA ALA A 30 3.21 8.80 15.45
C ALA A 30 1.73 8.87 15.90
N LEU A 31 1.43 8.48 17.14
CA LEU A 31 0.09 8.63 17.72
C LEU A 31 -0.33 10.10 17.85
N LEU A 32 0.59 10.97 18.28
CA LEU A 32 0.33 12.41 18.38
C LEU A 32 0.06 13.01 16.98
N LEU A 33 0.86 12.66 15.98
CA LEU A 33 0.65 13.11 14.60
C LEU A 33 -0.71 12.65 14.04
N LYS A 34 -1.13 11.41 14.33
CA LYS A 34 -2.48 10.93 13.97
C LYS A 34 -3.59 11.79 14.58
N GLN A 35 -3.46 12.13 15.86
CA GLN A 35 -4.44 12.99 16.55
C GLN A 35 -4.45 14.41 16.00
N LEU A 36 -3.27 14.98 15.73
CA LEU A 36 -3.14 16.33 15.16
C LEU A 36 -3.70 16.41 13.73
N ASN A 37 -3.62 15.33 12.97
CA ASN A 37 -4.18 15.22 11.62
C ASN A 37 -5.68 14.89 11.61
N GLY A 38 -6.36 14.86 12.77
CA GLY A 38 -7.81 14.59 12.85
C GLY A 38 -8.21 13.16 12.46
N CYS A 39 -7.28 12.21 12.56
CA CYS A 39 -7.50 10.83 12.15
C CYS A 39 -8.27 10.08 13.27
N GLU A 40 -9.60 10.15 13.24
CA GLU A 40 -10.51 9.44 14.16
C GLU A 40 -10.79 7.98 13.76
N ASP A 41 -9.85 7.32 13.08
CA ASP A 41 -10.05 5.91 12.72
C ASP A 41 -10.22 5.07 14.01
N PRO A 42 -11.18 4.13 14.06
CA PRO A 42 -11.33 3.25 15.19
C PRO A 42 -10.03 2.47 15.43
N ALA A 43 -9.63 2.37 16.69
CA ALA A 43 -8.47 1.59 17.07
C ALA A 43 -8.69 0.11 16.75
N ALA A 44 -7.75 -0.52 16.02
CA ALA A 44 -7.76 -1.96 15.80
C ALA A 44 -7.79 -2.72 17.13
N CYS A 45 -8.69 -3.69 17.24
CA CYS A 45 -8.78 -4.63 18.35
C CYS A 45 -8.21 -6.00 17.95
N PHE A 46 -8.02 -6.88 18.94
CA PHE A 46 -7.51 -8.24 18.67
C PHE A 46 -8.39 -9.03 17.68
N ALA A 47 -9.69 -8.72 17.58
CA ALA A 47 -10.60 -9.36 16.65
C ALA A 47 -10.39 -8.93 15.19
N ASP A 48 -9.72 -7.79 14.95
CA ASP A 48 -9.42 -7.28 13.60
C ASP A 48 -8.15 -7.90 13.02
N LEU A 49 -7.21 -8.34 13.86
CA LEU A 49 -5.92 -8.89 13.42
C LEU A 49 -6.01 -10.07 12.44
N PRO A 50 -6.96 -11.02 12.55
CA PRO A 50 -7.13 -12.09 11.57
C PRO A 50 -7.48 -11.60 10.16
N SER A 51 -8.06 -10.40 10.04
CA SER A 51 -8.39 -9.79 8.74
C SER A 51 -7.24 -9.02 8.10
N ALA A 52 -6.09 -8.93 8.78
CA ALA A 52 -4.91 -8.29 8.24
C ALA A 52 -4.32 -9.12 7.09
N PRO A 53 -4.21 -8.56 5.87
CA PRO A 53 -3.60 -9.29 4.78
C PRO A 53 -2.11 -9.50 5.05
N ALA A 54 -1.55 -10.59 4.53
CA ALA A 54 -0.16 -10.97 4.78
C ALA A 54 0.84 -9.88 4.40
N TRP A 55 0.55 -9.12 3.33
CA TRP A 55 1.41 -8.04 2.87
C TRP A 55 1.48 -6.85 3.85
N LEU A 56 0.49 -6.67 4.74
CA LEU A 56 0.51 -5.63 5.77
C LEU A 56 1.55 -5.91 6.86
N ARG A 57 2.01 -7.16 6.97
CA ARG A 57 3.04 -7.58 7.94
C ARG A 57 4.46 -7.49 7.38
N LEU A 58 4.61 -7.06 6.12
CA LEU A 58 5.93 -6.89 5.51
C LEU A 58 6.70 -5.72 6.16
N PRO A 59 8.04 -5.71 6.11
CA PRO A 59 8.83 -4.56 6.52
C PRO A 59 8.45 -3.29 5.75
N ALA A 60 8.63 -2.11 6.34
CA ALA A 60 8.24 -0.82 5.75
C ALA A 60 8.80 -0.60 4.33
N ALA A 61 10.05 -0.97 4.07
CA ALA A 61 10.66 -0.88 2.74
C ALA A 61 9.96 -1.76 1.68
N ALA A 62 9.49 -2.94 2.08
CA ALA A 62 8.74 -3.84 1.20
C ALA A 62 7.30 -3.35 0.98
N GLN A 63 6.66 -2.78 2.01
CA GLN A 63 5.37 -2.11 1.86
C GLN A 63 5.46 -0.91 0.91
N ARG A 64 6.54 -0.13 0.98
CA ARG A 64 6.81 0.98 0.06
C ARG A 64 6.92 0.50 -1.39
N LYS A 65 7.70 -0.56 -1.65
CA LYS A 65 7.79 -1.16 -3.00
C LYS A 65 6.43 -1.66 -3.49
N LEU A 66 5.64 -2.27 -2.61
CA LEU A 66 4.28 -2.72 -2.93
C LEU A 66 3.39 -1.53 -3.32
N ALA A 67 3.44 -0.43 -2.56
CA ALA A 67 2.69 0.78 -2.88
C ALA A 67 3.05 1.32 -4.27
N LEU A 68 4.34 1.39 -4.60
CA LEU A 68 4.81 1.85 -5.91
C LEU A 68 4.30 0.95 -7.05
N ARG A 69 4.36 -0.39 -6.89
CA ARG A 69 3.80 -1.33 -7.87
C ARG A 69 2.32 -1.08 -8.13
N VAL A 70 1.53 -0.95 -7.07
CA VAL A 70 0.09 -0.72 -7.17
C VAL A 70 -0.22 0.62 -7.84
N ALA A 71 0.55 1.68 -7.52
CA ALA A 71 0.40 2.98 -8.18
C ALA A 71 0.69 2.91 -9.68
N LEU A 72 1.77 2.24 -10.07
CA LEU A 72 2.16 2.08 -11.48
C LEU A 72 1.13 1.26 -12.27
N LEU A 73 0.61 0.16 -11.70
CA LEU A 73 -0.45 -0.61 -12.34
C LEU A 73 -1.75 0.19 -12.46
N TRP A 74 -2.10 0.98 -11.44
CA TRP A 74 -3.27 1.85 -11.49
C TRP A 74 -3.16 2.94 -12.57
N MET A 75 -1.96 3.42 -12.88
CA MET A 75 -1.73 4.36 -13.99
C MET A 75 -1.98 3.74 -15.37
N GLY A 76 -1.88 2.41 -15.48
CA GLY A 76 -2.40 1.58 -16.57
C GLY A 76 -2.17 2.14 -17.97
N ASP A 77 -3.28 2.42 -18.67
CA ASP A 77 -3.30 2.93 -20.05
C ASP A 77 -2.47 4.23 -20.23
N THR A 78 -2.34 5.06 -19.19
CA THR A 78 -1.50 6.27 -19.23
C THR A 78 -0.02 5.92 -19.36
N LEU A 79 0.42 4.89 -18.63
CA LEU A 79 1.80 4.42 -18.68
C LEU A 79 2.07 3.68 -19.99
N ALA A 80 1.17 2.79 -20.42
CA ALA A 80 1.32 2.01 -21.65
C ALA A 80 1.29 2.86 -22.93
N GLY A 81 0.57 3.99 -22.92
CA GLY A 81 0.45 4.90 -24.07
C GLY A 81 1.44 6.06 -24.07
N SER A 82 2.29 6.21 -23.05
CA SER A 82 3.17 7.37 -22.95
C SER A 82 4.41 7.25 -23.83
N ILE A 83 4.75 8.37 -24.48
CA ILE A 83 6.00 8.57 -25.23
C ILE A 83 6.88 9.65 -24.58
N ASP A 84 6.47 10.18 -23.42
CA ASP A 84 7.21 11.20 -22.70
C ASP A 84 8.36 10.57 -21.89
N GLY A 85 9.53 10.49 -22.52
CA GLY A 85 10.73 9.94 -21.90
C GLY A 85 11.20 10.73 -20.67
N ALA A 86 10.91 12.03 -20.57
CA ALA A 86 11.30 12.83 -19.40
C ALA A 86 10.43 12.49 -18.20
N TRP A 87 9.13 12.31 -18.42
CA TRP A 87 8.22 11.84 -17.38
C TRP A 87 8.53 10.40 -16.97
N LEU A 88 8.72 9.47 -17.92
CA LEU A 88 9.09 8.09 -17.61
C LEU A 88 10.42 8.01 -16.84
N GLY A 89 11.40 8.83 -17.20
CA GLY A 89 12.67 8.95 -16.47
C GLY A 89 12.47 9.35 -15.01
N LYS A 90 11.59 10.33 -14.72
CA LYS A 90 11.26 10.72 -13.34
C LYS A 90 10.57 9.61 -12.57
N LEU A 91 9.67 8.85 -13.21
CA LEU A 91 9.05 7.69 -12.57
C LEU A 91 10.10 6.62 -12.21
N ALA A 92 11.04 6.36 -13.12
CA ALA A 92 12.13 5.41 -12.92
C ALA A 92 13.09 5.86 -11.79
N GLU A 93 13.37 7.16 -11.66
CA GLU A 93 14.20 7.70 -10.56
C GLU A 93 13.59 7.41 -9.18
N VAL A 94 12.27 7.44 -9.06
CA VAL A 94 11.56 7.20 -7.79
C VAL A 94 11.26 5.72 -7.56
N ALA A 95 10.76 5.02 -8.58
CA ALA A 95 10.33 3.63 -8.46
C ALA A 95 11.47 2.61 -8.69
N GLY A 96 12.49 2.98 -9.47
CA GLY A 96 13.48 2.09 -10.05
C GLY A 96 13.06 1.57 -11.43
N GLU A 97 14.03 1.45 -12.34
CA GLU A 97 13.81 0.98 -13.72
C GLU A 97 13.15 -0.40 -13.76
N ASP A 98 13.65 -1.36 -12.98
CA ASP A 98 13.10 -2.72 -12.92
C ASP A 98 11.60 -2.75 -12.57
N LEU A 99 11.17 -1.86 -11.67
CA LEU A 99 9.78 -1.77 -11.23
C LEU A 99 8.89 -1.13 -12.31
N LEU A 100 9.42 -0.15 -13.03
CA LEU A 100 8.74 0.49 -14.14
C LEU A 100 8.56 -0.49 -15.30
N ASP A 101 9.61 -1.21 -15.67
CA ASP A 101 9.58 -2.22 -16.73
C ASP A 101 8.62 -3.37 -16.39
N TRP A 102 8.65 -3.86 -15.15
CA TRP A 102 7.68 -4.84 -14.67
C TRP A 102 6.24 -4.34 -14.82
N ALA A 103 5.97 -3.08 -14.44
CA ALA A 103 4.62 -2.53 -14.55
C ALA A 103 4.17 -2.44 -16.01
N ILE A 104 5.02 -1.93 -16.90
CA ILE A 104 4.74 -1.84 -18.35
C ILE A 104 4.46 -3.23 -18.94
N ALA A 105 5.24 -4.24 -18.57
CA ALA A 105 5.02 -5.62 -19.02
C ALA A 105 3.72 -6.24 -18.47
N THR A 106 3.29 -5.83 -17.27
CA THR A 106 2.14 -6.42 -16.57
C THR A 106 0.81 -5.78 -16.97
N ILE A 107 0.78 -4.47 -17.23
CA ILE A 107 -0.43 -3.70 -17.56
C ILE A 107 -1.35 -4.35 -18.61
N PRO A 108 -0.84 -4.93 -19.73
CA PRO A 108 -1.71 -5.55 -20.74
C PRO A 108 -2.59 -6.69 -20.22
N THR A 109 -2.20 -7.32 -19.11
CA THR A 109 -2.94 -8.43 -18.48
C THR A 109 -3.89 -7.96 -17.39
N MET A 110 -3.85 -6.68 -17.03
CA MET A 110 -4.60 -6.13 -15.92
C MET A 110 -5.98 -5.61 -16.35
N PRO A 111 -6.98 -5.63 -15.44
CA PRO A 111 -8.26 -5.01 -15.70
C PRO A 111 -8.10 -3.49 -15.89
N LYS A 112 -8.90 -2.93 -16.79
CA LYS A 112 -8.93 -1.49 -17.01
C LYS A 112 -9.57 -0.79 -15.82
N ALA A 113 -8.93 0.29 -15.37
CA ALA A 113 -9.46 1.20 -14.37
C ALA A 113 -9.35 2.64 -14.88
N PRO A 114 -10.23 3.56 -14.43
CA PRO A 114 -10.03 4.98 -14.63
C PRO A 114 -8.75 5.40 -13.90
N ALA A 115 -7.69 5.50 -14.68
CA ALA A 115 -6.37 5.93 -14.27
C ALA A 115 -6.25 7.44 -14.46
N ARG A 116 -5.30 8.06 -13.75
CA ARG A 116 -4.87 9.42 -14.04
C ARG A 116 -3.35 9.48 -14.16
N TRP A 117 -2.89 10.54 -14.81
CA TRP A 117 -1.46 10.88 -14.81
C TRP A 117 -1.01 11.22 -13.39
N LEU A 118 0.08 10.60 -12.94
CA LEU A 118 0.73 10.92 -11.67
C LEU A 118 2.11 11.49 -11.93
N ASP A 119 2.49 12.46 -11.11
CA ASP A 119 3.89 12.87 -10.97
C ASP A 119 4.66 11.87 -10.10
N ALA A 120 5.99 11.84 -10.24
CA ALA A 120 6.83 10.84 -9.59
C ALA A 120 6.78 10.93 -8.05
N ASP A 121 6.62 12.12 -7.49
CA ASP A 121 6.45 12.37 -6.06
C ASP A 121 5.07 11.97 -5.53
N GLU A 122 4.07 11.79 -6.42
CA GLU A 122 2.74 11.33 -6.05
C GLU A 122 2.63 9.80 -5.94
N LEU A 123 3.53 9.04 -6.59
CA LEU A 123 3.45 7.57 -6.70
C LEU A 123 3.26 6.89 -5.35
N GLU A 124 4.09 7.24 -4.37
CA GLU A 124 4.07 6.61 -3.05
C GLU A 124 2.77 6.91 -2.31
N ILE A 125 2.32 8.16 -2.36
CA ILE A 125 1.09 8.62 -1.70
C ILE A 125 -0.14 7.90 -2.29
N TYR A 126 -0.20 7.81 -3.62
CA TYR A 126 -1.29 7.12 -4.32
C TYR A 126 -1.27 5.62 -4.07
N GLY A 127 -0.10 5.01 -4.13
CA GLY A 127 0.08 3.58 -3.85
C GLY A 127 -0.42 3.19 -2.46
N PHE A 128 -0.02 3.94 -1.43
CA PHE A 128 -0.50 3.68 -0.07
C PHE A 128 -1.99 3.96 0.09
N SER A 129 -2.53 4.97 -0.60
CA SER A 129 -3.97 5.25 -0.56
C SER A 129 -4.79 4.11 -1.19
N LEU A 130 -4.33 3.54 -2.31
CA LEU A 130 -4.93 2.37 -2.95
C LEU A 130 -4.85 1.12 -2.06
N LEU A 131 -3.68 0.84 -1.47
CA LEU A 131 -3.53 -0.27 -0.51
C LEU A 131 -4.42 -0.10 0.73
N ARG A 132 -4.67 1.13 1.16
CA ARG A 132 -5.52 1.42 2.32
C ARG A 132 -7.00 1.15 2.03
N GLU A 133 -7.45 1.29 0.78
CA GLU A 133 -8.80 0.89 0.39
C GLU A 133 -9.01 -0.62 0.49
N GLN A 134 -7.95 -1.44 0.35
CA GLN A 134 -8.03 -2.88 0.59
C GLN A 134 -8.33 -3.26 2.04
N LEU A 135 -7.98 -2.38 2.99
CA LEU A 135 -8.02 -2.69 4.41
C LEU A 135 -9.38 -2.35 5.05
N PRO A 136 -9.87 -3.21 5.97
CA PRO A 136 -10.90 -2.84 6.92
C PRO A 136 -10.51 -1.56 7.67
N MET A 137 -11.50 -0.69 7.93
CA MET A 137 -11.29 0.62 8.55
C MET A 137 -10.36 0.62 9.77
N PRO A 138 -10.46 -0.33 10.73
CA PRO A 138 -9.58 -0.34 11.90
C PRO A 138 -8.09 -0.60 11.57
N LEU A 139 -7.80 -1.29 10.46
CA LEU A 139 -6.44 -1.64 10.06
C LEU A 139 -5.77 -0.58 9.17
N ARG A 140 -6.55 0.36 8.63
CA ARG A 140 -6.05 1.39 7.73
C ARG A 140 -4.94 2.24 8.36
N GLY A 141 -5.01 2.46 9.68
CA GLY A 141 -4.04 3.22 10.46
C GLY A 141 -2.64 2.58 10.56
N TYR A 142 -2.43 1.35 10.10
CA TYR A 142 -1.10 0.73 10.06
C TYR A 142 -0.27 1.14 8.83
N LEU A 143 -0.89 1.80 7.84
CA LEU A 143 -0.16 2.38 6.71
C LEU A 143 0.24 3.84 6.99
N PRO A 144 1.42 4.27 6.54
CA PRO A 144 2.07 5.52 6.97
C PRO A 144 1.38 6.80 6.49
N TRP A 145 0.45 6.74 5.54
CA TRP A 145 -0.12 7.95 4.95
C TRP A 145 -1.59 7.79 4.52
N ARG A 146 -2.34 8.88 4.62
CA ARG A 146 -3.69 9.02 4.08
C ARG A 146 -3.71 10.31 3.25
N ALA A 147 -4.16 10.20 2.01
CA ALA A 147 -4.47 11.37 1.20
C ALA A 147 -5.99 11.55 1.20
N ASP A 148 -6.50 12.07 2.32
CA ASP A 148 -7.91 12.16 2.70
C ASP A 148 -8.79 12.89 1.68
N HIS A 149 -8.16 13.59 0.73
CA HIS A 149 -8.81 14.42 -0.29
C HIS A 149 -8.81 13.81 -1.69
N LEU A 150 -8.25 12.62 -1.86
CA LEU A 150 -8.21 11.96 -3.16
C LEU A 150 -9.36 10.97 -3.25
N ALA A 151 -10.41 11.36 -3.98
CA ALA A 151 -11.41 10.39 -4.43
C ALA A 151 -10.72 9.41 -5.40
N LEU A 152 -10.25 8.28 -4.87
CA LEU A 152 -9.72 7.19 -5.69
C LEU A 152 -10.89 6.56 -6.43
N ALA A 153 -10.97 6.79 -7.74
CA ALA A 153 -12.01 6.24 -8.59
C ALA A 153 -11.71 4.78 -9.02
N CYS A 154 -10.86 4.04 -8.30
CA CYS A 154 -10.47 2.69 -8.70
C CYS A 154 -11.59 1.68 -8.34
N PRO A 155 -12.19 0.96 -9.32
CA PRO A 155 -13.14 -0.11 -9.05
C PRO A 155 -12.49 -1.19 -8.18
N ARG A 156 -13.28 -1.77 -7.27
CA ARG A 156 -12.75 -2.74 -6.30
C ARG A 156 -12.09 -3.95 -6.97
N ASP A 157 -12.75 -4.54 -7.96
CA ASP A 157 -12.24 -5.71 -8.69
C ASP A 157 -10.91 -5.42 -9.39
N ALA A 158 -10.72 -4.19 -9.89
CA ALA A 158 -9.45 -3.80 -10.52
C ALA A 158 -8.35 -3.60 -9.47
N LEU A 159 -8.68 -2.97 -8.35
CA LEU A 159 -7.77 -2.79 -7.23
C LEU A 159 -7.34 -4.14 -6.63
N ASP A 160 -8.24 -5.11 -6.52
CA ASP A 160 -7.94 -6.47 -6.06
C ASP A 160 -6.89 -7.10 -7.00
N ALA A 161 -7.11 -7.05 -8.31
CA ALA A 161 -6.16 -7.59 -9.30
C ALA A 161 -4.77 -6.91 -9.26
N PHE A 162 -4.73 -5.58 -9.12
CA PHE A 162 -3.46 -4.85 -9.03
C PHE A 162 -2.67 -5.23 -7.78
N VAL A 163 -3.35 -5.36 -6.64
CA VAL A 163 -2.71 -5.70 -5.37
C VAL A 163 -2.24 -7.14 -5.39
N ASP A 164 -3.03 -8.07 -5.92
CA ASP A 164 -2.62 -9.47 -6.06
C ASP A 164 -1.38 -9.61 -6.95
N ALA A 165 -1.36 -8.95 -8.13
CA ALA A 165 -0.19 -8.95 -9.01
C ALA A 165 1.05 -8.36 -8.33
N ALA A 166 0.88 -7.25 -7.60
CA ALA A 166 1.98 -6.61 -6.88
C ALA A 166 2.52 -7.45 -5.71
N VAL A 167 1.65 -8.23 -5.04
CA VAL A 167 2.02 -9.14 -3.96
C VAL A 167 2.73 -10.37 -4.50
N GLU A 168 2.26 -10.97 -5.60
CA GLU A 168 2.95 -12.11 -6.22
C GLU A 168 4.36 -11.70 -6.69
N ALA A 169 4.49 -10.55 -7.33
CA ALA A 169 5.80 -9.99 -7.73
C ALA A 169 6.72 -9.60 -6.55
N ALA A 170 6.22 -9.59 -5.32
CA ALA A 170 7.03 -9.38 -4.11
C ALA A 170 7.58 -10.69 -3.52
N ARG A 171 7.11 -11.84 -4.01
CA ARG A 171 7.54 -13.18 -3.56
C ARG A 171 8.65 -13.78 -4.42
N GLU A 172 8.79 -13.29 -5.64
CA GLU A 172 9.87 -13.60 -6.60
C GLU A 172 11.16 -12.85 -6.23
#